data_AF-A0A396STZ4-F1
#
_entry.id   AF-A0A396STZ4-F1
#
_cell.length_a   1.000
_cell.length_b   1.000
_cell.length_c   1.000
_cell.angle_alpha   90.00
_cell.angle_beta   90.00
_cell.angle_gamma   90.00
#
_symmetry.space_group_name_H-M   'P 1'
#
loop_
_entity.id
_entity.type
_entity.pdbx_description
1 polymer ?
#
loop_
_entity_poly.entity_id
_entity_poly.type
_entity_poly.pdbx_seq_one_letter_code
_entity_poly.pdbx_strand_id
1 'polypeptide(L)'
;MLCAPEQTIQAAVAGNKYGLVKRYTLPQSLRGTWYTQVSNMSPMKITKHSFSRPGTNGKKLYAVVYVVGKVKGTNKYPWQMTGKFDKYYEKAMRVEKTRKMRGLKWTVIGPVDDHVPKMATAYTMHEENIDGQTVKVVFEADYTGKVVNQYFTTLELAQKYGKQKFTDMTYFNLDKLPQ
;
A
#
# COMPACT_ATOMS: atom_id res chain seq x y z
N MET A 1 6.64 -27.83 51.02
CA MET A 1 7.10 -26.42 51.02
C MET A 1 7.71 -26.11 49.67
N LEU A 2 7.26 -24.98 49.10
CA LEU A 2 7.92 -24.13 48.10
C LEU A 2 8.04 -24.68 46.67
N CYS A 3 6.99 -24.37 45.89
CA CYS A 3 7.09 -24.05 44.47
C CYS A 3 8.20 -23.03 44.22
N ALA A 4 9.05 -23.28 43.23
CA ALA A 4 9.76 -22.22 42.52
C ALA A 4 9.09 -22.10 41.15
N PRO A 5 8.54 -20.93 40.79
CA PRO A 5 7.89 -20.76 39.49
C PRO A 5 8.93 -20.81 38.38
N GLU A 6 8.60 -21.54 37.32
CA GLU A 6 9.29 -21.48 36.03
C GLU A 6 9.48 -20.01 35.66
N GLN A 7 10.73 -19.56 35.62
CA GLN A 7 11.08 -18.33 34.92
C GLN A 7 10.86 -18.61 33.43
N THR A 8 9.63 -18.43 32.97
CA THR A 8 9.37 -18.13 31.57
C THR A 8 10.13 -16.84 31.28
N ILE A 9 11.35 -16.98 30.75
CA ILE A 9 12.07 -15.90 30.09
C ILE A 9 11.12 -15.47 28.97
N GLN A 10 10.34 -14.41 29.22
CA GLN A 10 9.59 -13.72 28.19
C GLN A 10 10.63 -13.29 27.17
N ALA A 11 10.73 -14.05 26.07
CA ALA A 11 11.55 -13.71 24.94
C ALA A 11 11.29 -12.24 24.63
N ALA A 12 12.32 -11.40 24.78
CA ALA A 12 12.22 -9.98 24.52
C ALA A 12 11.63 -9.85 23.12
N VAL A 13 10.38 -9.38 23.04
CA VAL A 13 9.68 -9.26 21.77
C VAL A 13 10.58 -8.39 20.89
N ALA A 14 11.14 -8.98 19.83
CA ALA A 14 12.07 -8.33 18.91
C ALA A 14 11.30 -7.27 18.10
N GLY A 15 11.00 -6.15 18.77
CA GLY A 15 10.34 -4.99 18.22
C GLY A 15 11.32 -3.85 18.03
N ASN A 16 10.94 -2.87 17.22
CA ASN A 16 11.66 -1.60 17.11
C ASN A 16 10.85 -0.49 17.77
N LYS A 17 11.46 0.68 17.98
CA LYS A 17 10.90 1.80 18.75
C LYS A 17 9.45 2.18 18.37
N TYR A 18 9.06 1.98 17.10
CA TYR A 18 7.73 2.38 16.60
C TYR A 18 7.01 1.27 15.82
N GLY A 19 7.51 0.03 15.82
CA GLY A 19 7.01 -1.05 14.98
C GLY A 19 7.32 -0.92 13.47
N LEU A 20 8.08 0.10 13.04
CA LEU A 20 8.53 0.29 11.65
C LEU A 20 9.87 -0.43 11.41
N VAL A 21 9.82 -1.70 10.99
CA VAL A 21 11.00 -2.60 10.99
C VAL A 21 12.03 -2.21 9.93
N LYS A 22 11.57 -2.09 8.68
CA LYS A 22 12.42 -1.70 7.55
C LYS A 22 11.58 -1.07 6.46
N ARG A 23 12.19 -0.21 5.65
CA ARG A 23 11.55 0.32 4.44
C ARG A 23 11.30 -0.82 3.45
N TYR A 24 10.07 -0.94 2.99
CA TYR A 24 9.70 -1.91 1.97
C TYR A 24 10.21 -1.44 0.60
N THR A 25 10.73 -2.37 -0.20
CA THR A 25 11.19 -2.07 -1.56
C THR A 25 10.04 -2.32 -2.52
N LEU A 26 9.40 -1.25 -3.01
CA LEU A 26 8.30 -1.35 -3.97
C LEU A 26 8.80 -1.96 -5.30
N PRO A 27 7.97 -2.77 -5.99
CA PRO A 27 8.34 -3.39 -7.26
C PRO A 27 8.86 -2.37 -8.28
N GLN A 28 9.93 -2.71 -9.01
CA GLN A 28 10.50 -1.83 -10.05
C GLN A 28 9.46 -1.45 -11.10
N SER A 29 8.55 -2.36 -11.46
CA SER A 29 7.46 -2.15 -12.41
C SER A 29 6.47 -1.07 -12.02
N LEU A 30 6.30 -0.79 -10.72
CA LEU A 30 5.43 0.27 -10.22
C LEU A 30 6.14 1.61 -10.12
N ARG A 31 7.48 1.63 -10.12
CA ARG A 31 8.25 2.87 -9.90
C ARG A 31 8.13 3.78 -11.12
N GLY A 32 7.94 5.07 -10.87
CA GLY A 32 7.78 6.06 -11.93
C GLY A 32 6.87 7.20 -11.52
N THR A 33 6.53 8.03 -12.50
CA THR A 33 5.54 9.09 -12.41
C THR A 33 4.34 8.65 -13.23
N TRP A 34 3.15 8.71 -12.63
CA TRP A 34 1.93 8.16 -13.16
C TRP A 34 0.80 9.19 -13.11
N TYR A 35 0.09 9.35 -14.20
CA TYR A 35 -0.91 10.39 -14.41
C TYR A 35 -2.31 9.78 -14.47
N THR A 36 -3.27 10.43 -13.85
CA THR A 36 -4.70 10.09 -13.99
C THR A 36 -5.40 11.18 -14.81
N GLN A 37 -6.57 10.87 -15.36
CA GLN A 37 -7.36 11.81 -16.17
C GLN A 37 -7.79 13.06 -15.43
N VAL A 38 -7.78 13.04 -14.10
CA VAL A 38 -8.17 14.18 -13.28
C VAL A 38 -7.08 15.24 -13.38
N SER A 39 -7.29 16.22 -14.27
CA SER A 39 -6.33 17.28 -14.63
C SER A 39 -5.78 18.07 -13.42
N ASN A 40 -6.56 18.14 -12.34
CA ASN A 40 -6.22 18.90 -11.14
C ASN A 40 -5.52 18.06 -10.07
N MET A 41 -5.34 16.76 -10.30
CA MET A 41 -4.57 15.89 -9.42
C MET A 41 -3.10 15.94 -9.80
N SER A 42 -2.24 16.12 -8.80
CA SER A 42 -0.80 15.89 -8.98
C SER A 42 -0.54 14.47 -9.49
N PRO A 43 0.51 14.23 -10.28
CA PRO A 43 0.85 12.87 -10.66
C PRO A 43 1.22 12.05 -9.43
N MET A 44 0.88 10.77 -9.47
CA MET A 44 1.38 9.80 -8.50
C MET A 44 2.85 9.52 -8.78
N LYS A 45 3.72 9.63 -7.78
CA LYS A 45 5.14 9.30 -7.91
C LYS A 45 5.45 8.12 -7.01
N ILE A 46 5.91 7.02 -7.58
CA ILE A 46 6.32 5.83 -6.85
C ILE A 46 7.85 5.70 -6.93
N THR A 47 8.52 5.72 -5.79
CA THR A 47 9.97 5.51 -5.66
C THR A 47 10.27 4.12 -5.09
N LYS A 48 11.54 3.82 -4.82
CA LYS A 48 11.95 2.55 -4.20
C LYS A 48 11.21 2.26 -2.88
N HIS A 49 10.91 3.28 -2.09
CA HIS A 49 10.39 3.10 -0.72
C HIS A 49 9.18 3.97 -0.40
N SER A 50 8.67 4.74 -1.35
CA SER A 50 7.61 5.71 -1.09
C SER A 50 6.67 5.83 -2.26
N PHE A 51 5.49 6.34 -2.00
CA PHE A 51 4.61 6.85 -3.04
C PHE A 51 4.03 8.20 -2.64
N SER A 52 3.67 9.02 -3.63
CA SER A 52 2.85 10.20 -3.43
C SER A 52 1.49 9.96 -4.05
N ARG A 53 0.41 10.02 -3.27
CA ARG A 53 -0.96 10.03 -3.80
C ARG A 53 -1.53 11.45 -3.73
N PRO A 54 -2.36 11.86 -4.69
CA PRO A 54 -3.13 13.10 -4.53
C PRO A 54 -4.05 12.93 -3.33
N GLY A 55 -3.92 13.82 -2.34
CA GLY A 55 -4.79 13.85 -1.17
C GLY A 55 -5.96 14.81 -1.35
N THR A 56 -6.85 14.82 -0.37
CA THR A 56 -7.97 15.77 -0.28
C THR A 56 -7.44 17.21 -0.27
N ASN A 57 -8.12 18.12 -0.97
CA ASN A 57 -7.77 19.55 -1.07
C ASN A 57 -6.40 19.84 -1.72
N GLY A 58 -5.95 19.01 -2.66
CA GLY A 58 -4.74 19.27 -3.45
C GLY A 58 -3.41 19.05 -2.72
N LYS A 59 -3.44 18.61 -1.45
CA LYS A 59 -2.22 18.26 -0.69
C LYS A 59 -1.70 16.90 -1.14
N LYS A 60 -0.41 16.81 -1.47
CA LYS A 60 0.25 15.54 -1.77
C LYS A 60 0.44 14.75 -0.48
N LEU A 61 -0.11 13.55 -0.40
CA LEU A 61 0.25 12.61 0.66
C LEU A 61 1.50 11.87 0.21
N TYR A 62 2.64 12.22 0.79
CA TYR A 62 3.88 11.46 0.64
C TYR A 62 3.98 10.47 1.79
N ALA A 63 4.05 9.18 1.46
CA ALA A 63 4.22 8.14 2.45
C ALA A 63 5.39 7.21 2.11
N VAL A 64 6.18 6.90 3.12
CA VAL A 64 7.18 5.83 3.07
C VAL A 64 6.52 4.52 3.45
N VAL A 65 6.76 3.48 2.67
CA VAL A 65 6.19 2.15 2.89
C VAL A 65 7.16 1.32 3.75
N TYR A 66 6.65 0.71 4.81
CA TYR A 66 7.40 -0.10 5.75
C TYR A 66 6.88 -1.53 5.81
N VAL A 67 7.78 -2.44 6.17
CA VAL A 67 7.39 -3.70 6.83
C VAL A 67 7.17 -3.37 8.30
N VAL A 68 6.01 -3.74 8.83
CA VAL A 68 5.62 -3.47 10.21
C VAL A 68 5.80 -4.72 11.07
N GLY A 69 6.22 -4.51 12.32
CA GLY A 69 6.34 -5.51 13.36
C GLY A 69 5.90 -4.95 14.70
N LYS A 70 6.19 -5.67 15.80
CA LYS A 70 5.79 -5.25 17.15
C LYS A 70 6.62 -4.04 17.62
N VAL A 71 6.03 -3.23 18.50
CA VAL A 71 6.72 -2.11 19.15
C VAL A 71 7.61 -2.63 20.27
N LYS A 72 8.87 -2.19 20.30
CA LYS A 72 9.88 -2.59 21.30
C LYS A 72 9.37 -2.37 22.72
N GLY A 73 9.59 -3.37 23.58
CA GLY A 73 9.13 -3.33 24.98
C GLY A 73 7.62 -3.55 25.13
N THR A 74 6.94 -3.98 24.06
CA THR A 74 5.52 -4.33 24.08
C THR A 74 5.29 -5.60 23.25
N ASN A 75 4.14 -6.25 23.45
CA ASN A 75 3.65 -7.29 22.55
C ASN A 75 2.62 -6.76 21.53
N LYS A 76 2.60 -5.44 21.29
CA LYS A 76 1.59 -4.74 20.50
C LYS A 76 2.14 -4.28 19.15
N TYR A 77 1.29 -4.29 18.14
CA TYR A 77 1.55 -3.67 16.83
C TYR A 77 1.17 -2.19 16.82
N PRO A 78 1.65 -1.40 15.83
CA PRO A 78 1.35 0.03 15.72
C PRO A 78 -0.13 0.43 15.84
N TRP A 79 -1.05 -0.28 15.17
CA TRP A 79 -2.49 -0.03 15.24
C TRP A 79 -3.12 -0.29 16.62
N GLN A 80 -2.41 -0.96 17.52
CA GLN A 80 -2.83 -1.19 18.91
C GLN A 80 -2.23 -0.16 19.89
N MET A 81 -1.50 0.82 19.35
CA MET A 81 -0.78 1.88 20.09
C MET A 81 -1.34 3.27 19.76
N THR A 82 -2.65 3.37 19.52
CA THR A 82 -3.39 4.60 19.17
C THR A 82 -3.02 5.77 20.08
N GLY A 83 -2.77 6.95 19.50
CA GLY A 83 -2.47 8.20 20.22
C GLY A 83 -1.01 8.35 20.64
N LYS A 84 -0.26 7.26 20.86
CA LYS A 84 1.11 7.34 21.39
C LYS A 84 2.15 7.68 20.32
N PHE A 85 1.91 7.23 19.10
CA PHE A 85 2.90 7.31 18.01
C PHE A 85 2.34 7.88 16.71
N ASP A 86 1.15 8.47 16.73
CA ASP A 86 0.43 8.92 15.53
C ASP A 86 1.30 9.83 14.64
N LYS A 87 2.06 10.77 15.25
CA LYS A 87 3.01 11.64 14.54
C LYS A 87 4.08 10.89 13.73
N TYR A 88 4.44 9.67 14.13
CA TYR A 88 5.39 8.82 13.42
C TYR A 88 4.71 8.01 12.30
N TYR A 89 3.39 7.86 12.35
CA TYR A 89 2.58 7.10 11.40
C TYR A 89 1.97 7.97 10.30
N GLU A 90 1.83 9.28 10.51
CA GLU A 90 1.28 10.25 9.53
C GLU A 90 1.87 10.15 8.12
N LYS A 91 3.15 9.76 7.98
CA LYS A 91 3.85 9.62 6.69
C LYS A 91 4.34 8.19 6.45
N ALA A 92 3.79 7.23 7.17
CA ALA A 92 4.15 5.83 7.08
C ALA A 92 2.94 5.01 6.63
N MET A 93 3.16 4.20 5.61
CA MET A 93 2.24 3.14 5.20
C MET A 93 2.92 1.81 5.45
N ARG A 94 2.13 0.75 5.60
CA ARG A 94 2.63 -0.61 5.67
C ARG A 94 2.34 -1.37 4.39
N VAL A 95 3.29 -2.19 3.96
CA VAL A 95 2.97 -3.26 3.02
C VAL A 95 2.21 -4.33 3.80
N GLU A 96 1.01 -4.66 3.34
CA GLU A 96 0.24 -5.77 3.91
C GLU A 96 0.78 -7.08 3.37
N LYS A 97 0.80 -7.17 2.03
CA LYS A 97 1.27 -8.34 1.29
C LYS A 97 1.46 -8.01 -0.18
N THR A 98 2.16 -8.91 -0.87
CA THR A 98 2.08 -9.00 -2.34
C THR A 98 1.48 -10.32 -2.73
N ARG A 99 0.54 -10.33 -3.67
CA ARG A 99 -0.12 -11.56 -4.13
C ARG A 99 -0.20 -11.58 -5.65
N LYS A 100 -0.10 -12.76 -6.26
CA LYS A 100 -0.31 -12.96 -7.69
C LYS A 100 -1.78 -13.35 -7.93
N MET A 101 -2.50 -12.62 -8.78
CA MET A 101 -3.85 -12.95 -9.23
C MET A 101 -3.96 -12.71 -10.73
N ARG A 102 -4.61 -13.62 -11.46
CA ARG A 102 -4.79 -13.53 -12.92
C ARG A 102 -3.47 -13.21 -13.64
N GLY A 103 -2.37 -13.83 -13.21
CA GLY A 103 -1.03 -13.59 -13.77
C GLY A 103 -0.31 -12.33 -13.25
N LEU A 104 -1.02 -11.38 -12.64
CA LEU A 104 -0.48 -10.09 -12.21
C LEU A 104 -0.10 -10.07 -10.73
N LYS A 105 1.02 -9.42 -10.40
CA LYS A 105 1.48 -9.26 -9.01
C LYS A 105 0.99 -7.93 -8.44
N TRP A 106 0.07 -8.02 -7.49
CA TRP A 106 -0.48 -6.88 -6.77
C TRP A 106 0.26 -6.62 -5.47
N THR A 107 0.53 -5.34 -5.19
CA THR A 107 1.14 -4.86 -3.95
C THR A 107 0.07 -4.14 -3.14
N VAL A 108 -0.27 -4.68 -1.97
CA VAL A 108 -1.30 -4.13 -1.08
C VAL A 108 -0.62 -3.27 -0.02
N ILE A 109 -1.05 -2.01 0.08
CA ILE A 109 -0.45 -1.01 0.95
C ILE A 109 -1.56 -0.38 1.78
N GLY A 110 -1.39 -0.33 3.10
CA GLY A 110 -2.37 0.21 4.03
C GLY A 110 -1.74 1.17 5.05
N PRO A 111 -2.56 1.88 5.83
CA PRO A 111 -2.07 2.70 6.94
C PRO A 111 -1.36 1.83 7.98
N VAL A 112 -0.38 2.40 8.68
CA VAL A 112 0.30 1.67 9.77
C VAL A 112 -0.63 1.49 10.98
N ASP A 113 -1.51 2.46 11.21
CA ASP A 113 -2.41 2.63 12.35
C ASP A 113 -3.79 1.97 12.17
N ASP A 114 -4.12 1.45 10.99
CA ASP A 114 -5.39 0.74 10.74
C ASP A 114 -5.20 -0.77 10.83
N HIS A 115 -5.89 -1.47 11.73
CA HIS A 115 -5.81 -2.93 11.81
C HIS A 115 -6.44 -3.63 10.59
N VAL A 116 -7.47 -3.02 9.99
CA VAL A 116 -8.30 -3.66 8.97
C VAL A 116 -7.87 -3.16 7.58
N PRO A 117 -7.83 -3.99 6.53
CA PRO A 117 -7.47 -3.54 5.19
C PRO A 117 -8.51 -2.63 4.51
N LYS A 118 -9.49 -2.08 5.24
CA LYS A 118 -10.56 -1.21 4.68
C LYS A 118 -10.00 0.06 4.05
N MET A 119 -8.89 0.58 4.59
CA MET A 119 -8.16 1.70 3.98
C MET A 119 -6.94 1.25 3.15
N ALA A 120 -6.73 -0.05 3.00
CA ALA A 120 -5.67 -0.56 2.14
C ALA A 120 -6.05 -0.41 0.67
N THR A 121 -5.03 -0.16 -0.14
CA THR A 121 -5.15 0.01 -1.58
C THR A 121 -4.18 -0.96 -2.26
N ALA A 122 -4.64 -1.61 -3.32
CA ALA A 122 -3.84 -2.56 -4.07
C ALA A 122 -3.37 -1.96 -5.41
N TYR A 123 -2.09 -2.16 -5.72
CA TYR A 123 -1.46 -1.62 -6.92
C TYR A 123 -0.85 -2.73 -7.77
N THR A 124 -1.09 -2.68 -9.08
CA THR A 124 -0.36 -3.48 -10.08
C THR A 124 -0.05 -2.63 -11.31
N MET A 125 0.95 -3.03 -12.10
CA MET A 125 1.17 -2.51 -13.44
C MET A 125 0.88 -3.63 -14.44
N HIS A 126 0.19 -3.30 -15.52
CA HIS A 126 0.00 -4.18 -16.66
C HIS A 126 0.23 -3.40 -17.96
N GLU A 127 0.57 -4.14 -19.02
CA GLU A 127 0.70 -3.61 -20.37
C GLU A 127 -0.60 -3.90 -21.11
N GLU A 128 -1.27 -2.85 -21.57
CA GLU A 128 -2.56 -2.90 -22.26
C GLU A 128 -2.35 -2.56 -23.73
N ASN A 129 -3.06 -3.23 -24.65
CA ASN A 129 -3.07 -2.83 -26.05
C ASN A 129 -4.21 -1.82 -26.28
N ILE A 130 -3.84 -0.59 -26.66
CA ILE A 130 -4.77 0.52 -26.89
C ILE A 130 -4.44 1.14 -28.23
N ASP A 131 -5.40 1.20 -29.14
CA ASP A 131 -5.22 1.70 -30.52
C ASP A 131 -4.01 1.06 -31.24
N GLY A 132 -3.78 -0.24 -31.02
CA GLY A 132 -2.67 -0.99 -31.62
C GLY A 132 -1.30 -0.74 -30.98
N GLN A 133 -1.24 0.05 -29.90
CA GLN A 133 -0.01 0.33 -29.16
C GLN A 133 -0.03 -0.33 -27.78
N THR A 134 1.11 -0.87 -27.37
CA THR A 134 1.29 -1.40 -26.01
C THR A 134 1.59 -0.25 -25.04
N VAL A 135 0.70 -0.04 -24.08
CA VAL A 135 0.75 1.05 -23.10
C VAL A 135 0.83 0.48 -21.68
N LYS A 136 1.75 1.01 -20.87
CA LYS A 136 1.85 0.65 -19.44
C LYS A 136 0.79 1.39 -18.64
N VAL A 137 0.01 0.64 -17.87
CA VAL A 137 -1.06 1.16 -17.01
C VAL A 137 -0.86 0.66 -15.59
N VAL A 138 -0.83 1.57 -14.63
CA VAL A 138 -0.93 1.21 -13.20
C VAL A 138 -2.40 1.23 -12.80
N PHE A 139 -2.84 0.13 -12.20
CA PHE A 139 -4.18 -0.02 -11.67
C PHE A 139 -4.17 0.11 -10.16
N GLU A 140 -5.13 0.87 -9.64
CA GLU A 140 -5.43 1.01 -8.23
C GLU A 140 -6.79 0.36 -7.95
N ALA A 141 -6.80 -0.60 -7.04
CA ALA A 141 -8.01 -1.23 -6.56
C ALA A 141 -8.29 -0.86 -5.10
N ASP A 142 -9.57 -0.67 -4.79
CA ASP A 142 -10.06 -0.42 -3.44
C ASP A 142 -10.06 -1.70 -2.58
N TYR A 143 -10.57 -1.59 -1.35
CA TYR A 143 -10.64 -2.71 -0.43
C TYR A 143 -11.61 -3.83 -0.87
N THR A 144 -12.55 -3.55 -1.76
CA THR A 144 -13.40 -4.59 -2.36
C THR A 144 -12.70 -5.33 -3.49
N GLY A 145 -11.50 -4.85 -3.87
CA GLY A 145 -10.72 -5.28 -5.00
C GLY A 145 -11.25 -4.76 -6.34
N LYS A 146 -12.22 -3.84 -6.33
CA LYS A 146 -12.64 -3.19 -7.57
C LYS A 146 -11.56 -2.19 -7.99
N VAL A 147 -11.15 -2.22 -9.26
CA VAL A 147 -10.32 -1.14 -9.81
C VAL A 147 -11.11 0.16 -9.79
N VAL A 148 -10.57 1.15 -9.09
CA VAL A 148 -11.17 2.47 -8.88
C VAL A 148 -10.40 3.57 -9.60
N ASN A 149 -9.11 3.38 -9.86
CA ASN A 149 -8.30 4.31 -10.64
C ASN A 149 -7.34 3.56 -11.57
N GLN A 150 -6.97 4.25 -12.64
CA GLN A 150 -5.93 3.84 -13.58
C GLN A 150 -5.00 5.01 -13.85
N TYR A 151 -3.72 4.71 -14.02
CA TYR A 151 -2.70 5.71 -14.22
C TYR A 151 -1.78 5.36 -15.38
N PHE A 152 -1.39 6.38 -16.14
CA PHE A 152 -0.62 6.27 -17.37
C PHE A 152 0.73 6.97 -17.22
N THR A 153 1.65 6.70 -18.15
CA THR A 153 2.99 7.28 -18.15
C THR A 153 3.03 8.76 -18.52
N THR A 154 2.00 9.27 -19.20
CA THR A 154 1.87 10.69 -19.59
C THR A 154 0.48 11.23 -19.30
N LEU A 155 0.37 12.56 -19.15
CA LEU A 155 -0.92 13.25 -18.97
C LEU A 155 -1.82 13.09 -20.21
N GLU A 156 -1.24 13.15 -21.41
CA GLU A 156 -1.97 12.99 -22.67
C GLU A 156 -2.66 11.61 -22.75
N LEU A 157 -1.92 10.54 -22.46
CA LEU A 157 -2.49 9.18 -22.39
C LEU A 157 -3.59 9.10 -21.32
N ALA A 158 -3.37 9.72 -20.16
CA ALA A 158 -4.35 9.75 -19.10
C ALA A 158 -5.63 10.50 -19.49
N GLN A 159 -5.52 11.61 -20.19
CA GLN A 159 -6.67 12.37 -20.70
C GLN A 159 -7.40 11.60 -21.81
N LYS A 160 -6.67 10.95 -22.72
CA LYS A 160 -7.24 10.21 -23.85
C LYS A 160 -7.94 8.93 -23.39
N TYR A 161 -7.31 8.15 -22.51
CA TYR A 161 -7.75 6.79 -22.17
C TYR A 161 -8.21 6.60 -20.73
N GLY A 162 -8.17 7.62 -19.88
CA GLY A 162 -8.51 7.46 -18.45
C GLY A 162 -9.96 7.08 -18.15
N LYS A 163 -10.88 7.21 -19.12
CA LYS A 163 -12.26 6.73 -19.02
C LYS A 163 -12.47 5.31 -19.54
N GLN A 164 -11.47 4.74 -20.21
CA GLN A 164 -11.56 3.38 -20.74
C GLN A 164 -11.60 2.38 -19.59
N LYS A 165 -12.65 1.54 -19.55
CA LYS A 165 -12.81 0.51 -18.53
C LYS A 165 -12.08 -0.74 -18.97
N PHE A 166 -11.11 -1.19 -18.17
CA PHE A 166 -10.47 -2.49 -18.32
C PHE A 166 -11.29 -3.53 -17.53
N THR A 167 -12.32 -4.09 -18.16
CA THR A 167 -13.35 -4.95 -17.51
C THR A 167 -12.78 -6.24 -16.91
N ASP A 168 -11.61 -6.67 -17.37
CA ASP A 168 -10.95 -7.90 -16.91
C ASP A 168 -10.18 -7.74 -15.59
N MET A 169 -10.20 -6.54 -15.01
CA MET A 169 -9.43 -6.18 -13.82
C MET A 169 -10.29 -6.08 -12.54
N THR A 170 -11.31 -6.93 -12.38
CA THR A 170 -11.98 -7.07 -11.08
C THR A 170 -11.16 -7.97 -10.16
N TYR A 171 -10.70 -7.40 -9.06
CA TYR A 171 -9.92 -8.08 -8.02
C TYR A 171 -10.84 -8.36 -6.80
N PHE A 172 -10.58 -9.42 -6.05
CA PHE A 172 -11.49 -9.98 -5.04
C PHE A 172 -11.67 -9.07 -3.80
N ASN A 173 -12.67 -9.34 -2.95
CA ASN A 173 -12.85 -8.65 -1.66
C ASN A 173 -11.64 -8.85 -0.71
N LEU A 174 -10.86 -7.79 -0.40
CA LEU A 174 -9.70 -7.83 0.49
C LEU A 174 -10.00 -8.43 1.87
N ASP A 175 -11.25 -8.52 2.31
CA ASP A 175 -11.66 -9.18 3.56
C ASP A 175 -11.41 -10.71 3.55
N LYS A 176 -11.37 -11.35 2.37
CA LYS A 176 -11.06 -12.79 2.24
C LYS A 176 -9.57 -13.09 2.21
N LEU A 177 -8.75 -12.10 2.53
CA LEU A 177 -7.35 -12.31 2.77
C LEU A 177 -7.18 -13.08 4.08
N PRO A 178 -6.52 -14.26 4.08
CA PRO A 178 -6.15 -14.90 5.34
C PRO A 178 -5.33 -13.91 6.17
N GLN A 179 -5.71 -13.82 7.46
CA GLN A 179 -5.06 -13.00 8.48
C GLN A 179 -3.64 -13.51 8.76
#